data_AF-B0JQC5-F1
#
_entry.id   AF-B0JQC5-F1
#
_cell.length_a   1.000
_cell.length_b   1.000
_cell.length_c   1.000
_cell.angle_alpha   90.00
_cell.angle_beta   90.00
_cell.angle_gamma   90.00
#
_symmetry.space_group_name_H-M   'P 1'
#
loop_
_entity.id
_entity.type
_entity.pdbx_description
1 polymer ?
#
loop_
_entity_poly.entity_id
_entity_poly.type
_entity_poly.pdbx_seq_one_letter_code
_entity_poly.pdbx_strand_id
1 'polypeptide(L)' 'MPNLTLSNEQVIDLFKQLPEDQKREVYKILILSQWRQLEPVFNEGAERARIVAKERGYDWDTMTEDEREEFIDEIVHEK' A
#
# COMPACT_ATOMS: atom_id res chain seq x y z
N MET A 1 -9.88 -28.82 20.83
CA MET A 1 -8.59 -29.19 20.20
C MET A 1 -7.48 -28.65 21.09
N PRO A 2 -6.36 -29.35 21.27
CA PRO A 2 -5.24 -28.78 22.02
C PRO A 2 -4.74 -27.51 21.33
N ASN A 3 -4.49 -26.46 22.10
CA ASN A 3 -3.89 -25.21 21.59
C ASN A 3 -2.39 -25.42 21.44
N LEU A 4 -1.86 -25.16 20.25
CA LEU A 4 -0.43 -25.11 20.00
C LEU A 4 0.07 -23.69 20.30
N THR A 5 0.88 -23.54 21.34
CA THR A 5 1.54 -22.27 21.66
C THR A 5 2.95 -22.29 21.08
N LEU A 6 3.26 -21.33 20.20
CA LEU A 6 4.58 -21.14 19.61
C LEU A 6 5.15 -19.79 20.06
N SER A 7 6.45 -19.74 20.31
CA SER A 7 7.16 -18.48 20.46
C SER A 7 7.36 -17.81 19.10
N ASN A 8 7.61 -16.49 19.10
CA ASN A 8 7.92 -15.75 17.88
C ASN A 8 9.15 -16.33 17.16
N GLU A 9 10.18 -16.75 17.91
CA GLU A 9 11.37 -17.39 17.35
C GLU A 9 11.03 -18.71 16.64
N GLN A 10 10.18 -19.53 17.24
CA GLN A 10 9.73 -20.78 16.63
C GLN A 10 8.97 -20.52 15.32
N VAL A 11 8.13 -19.49 15.26
CA VAL A 11 7.41 -19.11 14.04
C VAL A 11 8.40 -18.67 12.95
N ILE A 12 9.40 -17.85 13.30
CA ILE A 12 10.43 -17.39 12.34
C ILE A 12 11.26 -18.56 11.82
N ASP A 13 11.66 -19.48 12.69
CA ASP A 13 12.46 -20.63 12.28
C ASP A 13 11.67 -21.62 11.43
N LEU A 14 10.37 -21.78 11.67
CA LEU A 14 9.48 -22.53 10.79
C LEU A 14 9.36 -21.86 9.41
N PHE A 15 9.23 -20.53 9.36
CA PHE A 15 9.21 -19.79 8.10
C PHE A 15 10.50 -19.99 7.28
N LYS A 16 11.68 -19.96 7.92
CA LYS A 16 12.97 -20.18 7.24
C LYS A 16 13.07 -21.56 6.58
N GLN A 17 12.42 -22.57 7.15
CA GLN A 17 12.43 -23.95 6.67
C GLN A 17 11.48 -24.20 5.49
N LEU A 18 10.62 -23.24 5.14
CA LEU A 18 9.72 -23.38 4.01
C LEU A 18 10.47 -23.48 2.68
N PRO A 19 9.93 -24.23 1.69
CA PRO A 19 10.32 -24.12 0.29
C PRO A 19 10.19 -22.68 -0.23
N GLU A 20 11.04 -22.30 -1.20
CA GLU A 20 11.08 -20.92 -1.71
C GLU A 20 9.78 -20.45 -2.37
N ASP A 21 9.02 -21.35 -3.00
CA ASP A 21 7.69 -21.06 -3.51
C ASP A 21 6.71 -20.71 -2.39
N GLN A 22 6.76 -21.42 -1.26
CA GLN A 22 5.91 -21.15 -0.11
C GLN A 22 6.32 -19.86 0.62
N LYS A 23 7.62 -19.57 0.73
CA LYS A 23 8.08 -18.27 1.24
C LYS A 23 7.55 -17.12 0.41
N ARG A 24 7.55 -17.25 -0.92
CA ARG A 24 6.97 -16.25 -1.83
C ARG A 24 5.48 -16.02 -1.56
N GLU A 25 4.70 -17.06 -1.28
CA GLU A 25 3.29 -16.89 -0.92
C GLU A 25 3.12 -16.15 0.42
N VAL A 26 3.92 -16.47 1.43
CA VAL A 26 3.91 -15.72 2.70
C VAL A 26 4.27 -14.26 2.48
N TYR A 27 5.29 -13.96 1.68
CA TYR A 27 5.65 -12.58 1.35
C TYR A 27 4.53 -11.83 0.65
N LYS A 28 3.83 -12.45 -0.32
CA LYS A 28 2.66 -11.83 -0.97
C LYS A 28 1.60 -11.44 0.06
N ILE A 29 1.27 -12.34 0.98
CA ILE A 29 0.29 -12.08 2.05
C ILE A 29 0.73 -10.89 2.91
N LEU A 30 1.99 -10.87 3.34
CA LEU A 30 2.53 -9.80 4.18
C LEU A 30 2.53 -8.44 3.46
N ILE A 31 2.95 -8.40 2.20
CA ILE A 31 2.93 -7.17 1.38
C ILE A 31 1.50 -6.66 1.22
N LEU A 32 0.56 -7.52 0.82
CA LEU A 32 -0.85 -7.14 0.65
C LEU A 32 -1.49 -6.70 1.98
N SER A 33 -1.11 -7.32 3.11
CA SER A 33 -1.59 -6.92 4.43
C SER A 33 -1.09 -5.54 4.85
N GLN A 34 0.15 -5.19 4.49
CA GLN A 34 0.71 -3.86 4.74
C GLN A 34 0.10 -2.80 3.81
N TRP A 35 -0.17 -3.13 2.54
CA TRP A 35 -0.89 -2.24 1.64
C TRP A 35 -2.27 -1.85 2.18
N ARG A 36 -3.02 -2.80 2.77
CA ARG A 36 -4.30 -2.50 3.44
C ARG A 36 -4.14 -1.59 4.67
N GLN A 37 -2.98 -1.62 5.33
CA GLN A 37 -2.68 -0.70 6.43
C GLN A 37 -2.21 0.68 5.96
N LEU A 38 -1.66 0.77 4.75
CA LEU A 38 -1.25 2.02 4.10
C LEU A 38 -2.38 2.68 3.30
N GLU A 39 -3.49 1.98 3.08
CA GLU A 39 -4.71 2.50 2.44
C GLU A 39 -5.18 3.86 2.99
N PRO A 40 -5.11 4.15 4.31
CA PRO A 40 -5.39 5.48 4.84
C PRO A 40 -4.40 6.56 4.39
N VAL A 41 -3.11 6.22 4.24
CA VAL A 41 -2.04 7.13 3.82
C VAL A 41 -2.17 7.45 2.32
N PHE A 42 -2.48 6.45 1.51
CA PHE A 42 -2.77 6.66 0.08
C PHE A 42 -4.08 7.42 -0.13
N ASN A 43 -5.10 7.15 0.69
CA ASN A 43 -6.36 7.92 0.66
C ASN A 43 -6.16 9.37 1.11
N GLU A 44 -5.26 9.66 2.06
CA GLU A 44 -4.91 11.03 2.45
C GLU A 44 -4.22 11.79 1.30
N GLY A 45 -3.30 11.12 0.58
CA GLY A 45 -2.65 11.67 -0.61
C GLY A 45 -3.65 11.98 -1.74
N ALA A 46 -4.52 11.02 -2.04
CA ALA A 46 -5.56 11.19 -3.06
C ALA A 46 -6.60 12.26 -2.67
N GLU A 47 -6.95 12.37 -1.38
CA GLU A 47 -7.88 13.41 -0.90
C GLU A 47 -7.26 14.81 -0.96
N ARG A 48 -5.98 14.96 -0.62
CA ARG A 48 -5.26 16.21 -0.84
C ARG A 48 -5.19 16.57 -2.32
N ALA A 49 -4.89 15.61 -3.19
CA ALA A 49 -4.86 15.84 -4.63
C ALA A 49 -6.24 16.28 -5.15
N ARG A 50 -7.34 15.67 -4.66
CA ARG A 50 -8.72 16.09 -4.97
C ARG A 50 -9.03 17.52 -4.53
N ILE A 51 -8.57 17.93 -3.34
CA ILE A 51 -8.74 19.31 -2.85
C ILE A 51 -7.99 20.30 -3.74
N VAL A 52 -6.71 20.05 -4.02
CA VAL A 52 -5.87 20.95 -4.84
C VAL A 52 -6.35 20.99 -6.30
N ALA A 53 -6.78 19.86 -6.87
CA ALA A 53 -7.39 19.81 -8.20
C ALA A 53 -8.59 20.73 -8.28
N LYS A 54 -9.49 20.63 -7.29
CA LYS A 54 -10.70 21.48 -7.21
C LYS A 54 -10.36 22.97 -7.07
N GLU A 55 -9.36 23.33 -6.26
CA GLU A 55 -8.88 24.71 -6.12
C GLU A 55 -8.34 25.27 -7.45
N ARG A 56 -7.74 24.41 -8.27
CA ARG A 56 -7.19 24.76 -9.60
C ARG A 56 -8.20 24.63 -10.74
N GLY A 57 -9.44 24.24 -10.45
CA GLY A 57 -10.51 24.10 -11.44
C GLY A 57 -10.54 22.76 -12.19
N TYR A 58 -9.76 21.78 -11.74
CA TYR A 58 -9.77 20.40 -12.24
C TYR A 58 -10.72 19.51 -11.44
N ASP A 59 -11.21 18.45 -12.07
CA ASP A 59 -12.04 17.42 -11.42
C ASP A 59 -11.28 16.08 -11.39
N TRP A 60 -10.62 15.83 -10.25
CA TRP A 60 -9.81 14.65 -9.97
C TRP A 60 -10.52 13.32 -10.27
N ASP A 61 -11.83 13.25 -10.03
CA ASP A 61 -12.60 12.01 -10.19
C ASP A 61 -12.89 11.68 -11.66
N THR A 62 -12.73 12.67 -12.56
CA THR A 62 -12.89 12.50 -14.02
C THR A 62 -11.57 12.37 -14.78
N MET A 63 -10.44 12.71 -14.13
CA MET A 63 -9.11 12.55 -14.70
C MET A 63 -8.77 11.06 -14.89
N THR A 64 -8.09 10.78 -16.00
CA THR A 64 -7.42 9.50 -16.24
C THR A 64 -6.21 9.33 -15.34
N GLU A 65 -5.67 8.11 -15.27
CA GLU A 65 -4.49 7.85 -14.44
C GLU A 65 -3.27 8.66 -14.89
N ASP A 66 -3.05 8.75 -16.21
CA ASP A 66 -1.93 9.51 -16.79
C ASP A 66 -2.04 11.01 -16.44
N GLU A 67 -3.26 11.58 -16.51
CA GLU A 67 -3.51 12.98 -16.13
C GLU A 67 -3.30 13.22 -14.63
N ARG A 68 -3.63 12.23 -13.78
CA ARG A 68 -3.40 12.31 -12.34
C ARG A 68 -1.91 12.24 -11.99
N GLU A 69 -1.16 11.40 -12.69
CA GLU A 69 0.30 11.32 -12.52
C GLU A 69 0.96 12.65 -12.89
N GLU A 70 0.61 13.24 -14.04
CA GLU A 70 1.12 14.54 -14.46
C GLU A 70 0.77 15.65 -13.46
N PHE A 71 -0.47 15.67 -12.95
CA PHE A 71 -0.90 16.64 -11.95
C PHE A 71 -0.21 16.49 -10.59
N ILE A 72 0.01 15.25 -10.13
CA ILE A 72 0.80 15.00 -8.91
C ILE A 72 2.25 15.45 -9.12
N ASP A 73 2.83 15.19 -10.29
CA ASP A 73 4.20 15.61 -10.62
C ASP A 73 4.32 17.14 -10.56
N GLU A 74 3.35 17.87 -11.11
CA GLU A 74 3.29 19.34 -11.00
C GLU A 74 3.25 19.82 -9.54
N ILE A 75 2.40 19.22 -8.69
CA ILE A 75 2.27 19.61 -7.28
C ILE A 75 3.57 19.32 -6.50
N VAL A 76 4.18 18.15 -6.72
CA VAL A 76 5.37 17.72 -5.98
C VAL A 76 6.60 18.55 -6.35
N HIS A 77 6.65 19.08 -7.58
CA HIS A 77 7.76 19.89 -8.08
C HIS A 77 7.52 21.40 -8.02
N GLU A 78 6.37 21.85 -7.51
CA GLU A 78 6.08 23.26 -7.24
C GLU A 78 6.83 23.73 -5.98
N LYS A 79 7.50 24.88 -6.05
CA LYS A 79 8.35 25.41 -4.96
C LYS A 79 7.58 26.21 -3.91
#